data_AF-A0A811G8B0-F1
#
_entry.id   AF-A0A811G8B0-F1
#
_cell.length_a   1.000
_cell.length_b   1.000
_cell.length_c   1.000
_cell.angle_alpha   90.00
_cell.angle_beta   90.00
_cell.angle_gamma   90.00
#
_symmetry.space_group_name_H-M   'P 1'
#
loop_
_entity.id
_entity.type
_entity.pdbx_description
1 polymer ?
#
loop_
_entity_poly.entity_id
_entity_poly.type
_entity_poly.pdbx_seq_one_letter_code
_entity_poly.pdbx_strand_id
1 'polypeptide(L)'
;MLEFWYSDKCTRQIKLIICIATCVIIYLCSAVQQLSVLLTGISLAMGMGLHVLRALSLKISEDNPYKEGFAILTFVMPLMAFITLISALPTEHKIILAMQAIGFVAIGLFILSTFPKRRWD
;
A
#
# COMPACT_ATOMS: atom_id res chain seq x y z
N MET A 1 -9.68 0.61 -7.80
CA MET A 1 -8.35 1.27 -7.85
C MET A 1 -7.22 0.24 -8.00
N LEU A 2 -7.16 -0.75 -7.10
CA LEU A 2 -6.24 -1.88 -7.20
C LEU A 2 -6.37 -2.68 -8.51
N GLU A 3 -7.56 -2.86 -9.09
CA GLU A 3 -7.70 -3.53 -10.40
C GLU A 3 -7.05 -2.77 -11.55
N PHE A 4 -7.25 -1.44 -11.62
CA PHE A 4 -6.61 -0.59 -12.62
C PHE A 4 -5.08 -0.70 -12.56
N TRP A 5 -4.50 -0.68 -11.35
CA TRP A 5 -3.05 -0.77 -11.17
C TRP A 5 -2.43 -2.05 -11.75
N TYR A 6 -3.14 -3.17 -11.74
CA TYR A 6 -2.67 -4.45 -12.28
C TYR A 6 -3.18 -4.73 -13.70
N SER A 7 -4.02 -3.85 -14.26
CA SER A 7 -4.50 -3.99 -15.64
C SER A 7 -3.44 -3.54 -16.65
N ASP A 8 -3.55 -4.04 -17.88
CA ASP A 8 -2.68 -3.64 -19.00
C ASP A 8 -2.79 -2.16 -19.36
N LYS A 9 -3.89 -1.49 -18.94
CA LYS A 9 -4.09 -0.06 -19.12
C LYS A 9 -3.12 0.77 -18.26
N CYS A 10 -2.62 0.23 -17.14
CA CYS A 10 -1.66 0.92 -16.29
C CYS A 10 -0.22 0.59 -16.73
N THR A 11 0.27 1.37 -17.69
CA THR A 11 1.61 1.21 -18.25
C THR A 11 2.70 1.45 -17.21
N ARG A 12 3.92 0.95 -17.47
CA ARG A 12 5.08 1.18 -16.59
C ARG A 12 5.35 2.67 -16.37
N GLN A 13 5.15 3.51 -17.38
CA GLN A 13 5.35 4.95 -17.26
C GLN A 13 4.31 5.59 -16.32
N ILE A 14 3.04 5.19 -16.40
CA ILE A 14 1.99 5.67 -15.49
C ILE A 14 2.33 5.29 -14.05
N LYS A 15 2.76 4.04 -13.80
CA LYS A 15 3.19 3.59 -12.47
C LYS A 15 4.35 4.42 -11.92
N LEU A 16 5.35 4.72 -12.76
CA LEU A 16 6.50 5.55 -12.39
C LEU A 16 6.08 6.99 -12.06
N ILE A 17 5.23 7.61 -12.89
CA ILE A 17 4.71 8.96 -12.64
C ILE A 17 3.97 9.03 -11.30
N ILE A 18 3.11 8.04 -11.02
CA ILE A 18 2.39 7.97 -9.74
C ILE A 18 3.36 7.79 -8.57
N CYS A 19 4.39 6.95 -8.71
CA CYS A 19 5.42 6.75 -7.69
C CYS A 19 6.19 8.05 -7.39
N ILE A 20 6.66 8.75 -8.43
CA ILE A 20 7.35 10.04 -8.30
C ILE A 20 6.43 11.07 -7.64
N ALA A 21 5.19 11.20 -8.09
CA ALA A 21 4.22 12.13 -7.51
C ALA A 21 3.99 11.84 -6.02
N THR A 22 3.90 10.56 -5.64
CA THR A 22 3.76 10.14 -4.25
C THR A 22 4.99 10.55 -3.42
N CYS A 23 6.20 10.32 -3.94
CA CYS A 23 7.44 10.76 -3.28
C CYS A 23 7.50 12.28 -3.10
N VAL A 24 7.08 13.06 -4.11
CA VAL A 24 7.03 14.53 -4.01
C VAL A 24 6.06 14.98 -2.92
N ILE A 25 4.86 14.38 -2.87
CA ILE A 25 3.87 14.70 -1.82
C ILE A 25 4.42 14.39 -0.42
N ILE A 26 5.06 13.22 -0.25
CA ILE A 26 5.70 12.84 1.02
C ILE A 26 6.77 13.86 1.39
N TYR A 27 7.64 14.25 0.45
CA TYR A 27 8.69 15.22 0.69
C TYR A 27 8.13 16.58 1.13
N LEU A 28 7.12 17.10 0.42
CA LEU A 28 6.48 18.37 0.78
C LEU A 28 5.83 18.32 2.18
N CYS A 29 5.19 17.21 2.53
CA CYS A 29 4.62 17.00 3.86
C CYS A 29 5.71 16.91 4.94
N SER A 30 6.84 16.26 4.62
CA SER A 30 7.95 16.07 5.56
C SER A 30 8.64 17.38 5.97
N ALA A 31 8.55 18.42 5.12
CA ALA A 31 9.05 19.75 5.43
C ALA A 31 8.25 20.47 6.53
N VAL A 32 7.01 20.05 6.79
CA VAL A 32 6.18 20.60 7.87
C VAL A 32 6.35 19.78 9.15
N GLN A 33 6.09 18.47 9.08
CA GLN A 33 6.35 17.56 10.18
C GLN A 33 6.65 16.18 9.62
N GLN A 34 7.83 15.65 9.95
CA GLN A 34 8.24 14.33 9.48
C GLN A 34 7.52 13.21 10.24
N LEU A 35 7.03 12.21 9.52
CA LEU A 35 6.52 10.98 10.11
C LEU A 35 7.66 10.23 10.82
N SER A 36 7.39 9.71 12.02
CA SER A 36 8.42 8.98 12.77
C SER A 36 8.93 7.77 11.98
N VAL A 37 10.18 7.40 12.20
CA VAL A 37 10.81 6.25 11.51
C VAL A 37 10.02 4.96 11.74
N LEU A 38 9.52 4.75 12.95
CA LEU A 38 8.70 3.58 13.30
C LEU A 38 7.39 3.55 12.49
N LEU A 39 6.63 4.66 12.47
CA LEU A 39 5.37 4.73 11.74
C LEU A 39 5.58 4.67 10.22
N THR A 40 6.70 5.21 9.73
CA THR A 40 7.13 5.08 8.34
C THR A 40 7.37 3.61 7.97
N GLY A 41 8.11 2.87 8.81
CA GLY A 41 8.34 1.44 8.63
C GLY A 41 7.05 0.62 8.64
N ILE A 42 6.16 0.90 9.59
CA ILE A 42 4.84 0.25 9.67
C ILE A 42 4.00 0.53 8.41
N SER A 43 3.99 1.77 7.95
CA SER A 43 3.26 2.18 6.74
C SER A 43 3.76 1.43 5.49
N LEU A 44 5.08 1.38 5.31
CA LEU A 44 5.71 0.61 4.23
C LEU A 44 5.36 -0.88 4.31
N ALA A 45 5.52 -1.48 5.49
CA ALA A 45 5.23 -2.90 5.70
C ALA A 45 3.76 -3.24 5.42
N MET A 46 2.84 -2.34 5.76
CA MET A 46 1.42 -2.49 5.47
C MET A 46 1.14 -2.46 3.96
N GLY A 47 1.78 -1.56 3.21
CA GLY A 47 1.71 -1.53 1.75
C GLY A 47 2.24 -2.80 1.07
N MET A 48 3.37 -3.30 1.57
CA MET A 48 3.94 -4.57 1.11
C MET A 48 3.03 -5.76 1.46
N GLY A 49 2.52 -5.80 2.68
CA GLY A 49 1.58 -6.83 3.16
C GLY A 49 0.29 -6.86 2.34
N LEU A 50 -0.23 -5.70 1.95
CA LEU A 50 -1.37 -5.57 1.03
C LEU A 50 -1.12 -6.24 -0.32
N HIS A 51 0.07 -6.04 -0.91
CA HIS A 51 0.44 -6.73 -2.15
C HIS A 51 0.53 -8.25 -1.96
N VAL A 52 1.17 -8.70 -0.89
CA VAL A 52 1.31 -10.14 -0.58
C VAL A 52 -0.05 -10.79 -0.33
N LEU A 53 -0.92 -10.15 0.46
CA LEU A 53 -2.26 -10.65 0.79
C LEU A 53 -3.11 -10.79 -0.49
N ARG A 54 -3.00 -9.83 -1.41
CA ARG A 54 -3.62 -9.94 -2.73
C ARG A 54 -3.02 -11.07 -3.57
N ALA A 55 -1.70 -11.23 -3.57
CA ALA A 55 -1.06 -12.31 -4.31
C ALA A 55 -1.48 -13.70 -3.77
N LEU A 56 -1.72 -13.81 -2.47
CA LEU A 56 -2.26 -15.01 -1.84
C LEU A 56 -3.73 -15.23 -2.20
N SER A 57 -4.56 -14.17 -2.19
CA SER A 57 -5.99 -14.32 -2.54
C SER A 57 -6.20 -14.82 -3.96
N LEU A 58 -5.37 -14.37 -4.90
CA LEU A 58 -5.39 -14.83 -6.29
C LEU A 58 -4.94 -16.29 -6.48
N LYS A 59 -4.29 -16.90 -5.48
CA LYS A 59 -3.87 -18.31 -5.54
C LYS A 59 -4.92 -19.28 -4.98
N ILE A 60 -5.96 -18.78 -4.31
CA ILE A 60 -6.99 -19.64 -3.73
C ILE A 60 -7.93 -20.09 -4.84
N SER A 61 -8.09 -21.42 -4.96
CA SER A 61 -9.01 -22.02 -5.94
C SER A 61 -10.45 -21.54 -5.72
N GLU A 62 -11.22 -21.46 -6.81
CA GLU A 62 -12.63 -21.07 -6.75
C GLU A 62 -13.47 -22.03 -5.87
N ASP A 63 -13.12 -23.31 -5.90
CA ASP A 63 -13.81 -24.38 -5.17
C ASP A 63 -13.34 -24.54 -3.71
N ASN A 64 -12.46 -23.65 -3.23
CA ASN A 64 -11.95 -23.74 -1.87
C ASN A 64 -13.00 -23.22 -0.87
N PRO A 65 -13.41 -24.03 0.14
CA PRO A 65 -14.43 -23.63 1.12
C PRO A 65 -14.06 -22.38 1.94
N TYR A 66 -12.78 -22.01 1.98
CA TYR A 66 -12.29 -20.81 2.69
C TYR A 66 -12.22 -19.54 1.82
N LYS A 67 -12.61 -19.59 0.54
CA LYS A 67 -12.47 -18.46 -0.39
C LYS A 67 -13.20 -17.20 0.09
N GLU A 68 -14.45 -17.33 0.53
CA GLU A 68 -15.22 -16.19 1.05
C GLU A 68 -14.58 -15.60 2.30
N GLY A 69 -14.17 -16.45 3.26
CA GLY A 69 -13.49 -16.00 4.47
C GLY A 69 -12.19 -15.26 4.15
N PHE A 70 -11.42 -15.74 3.18
CA PHE A 70 -10.20 -15.07 2.75
C PHE A 70 -10.49 -13.75 2.03
N ALA A 71 -11.54 -13.67 1.21
CA ALA A 71 -11.97 -12.43 0.58
C ALA A 71 -12.30 -11.36 1.63
N ILE A 72 -13.08 -11.72 2.66
CA ILE A 72 -13.41 -10.83 3.78
C ILE A 72 -12.12 -10.43 4.51
N LEU A 73 -11.23 -11.36 4.82
CA LEU A 73 -9.96 -11.08 5.48
C LEU A 73 -9.10 -10.08 4.67
N THR A 74 -9.01 -10.28 3.35
CA THR A 74 -8.25 -9.39 2.45
C THR A 74 -8.79 -7.97 2.38
N PHE A 75 -10.06 -7.78 2.73
CA PHE A 75 -10.70 -6.46 2.77
C PHE A 75 -10.66 -5.84 4.17
N VAL A 76 -11.05 -6.59 5.21
CA VAL A 76 -11.21 -6.10 6.58
C VAL A 76 -9.85 -5.88 7.25
N MET A 77 -8.89 -6.79 7.08
CA MET A 77 -7.60 -6.69 7.76
C MET A 77 -6.85 -5.41 7.38
N PRO A 78 -6.71 -5.04 6.09
CA PRO A 78 -6.03 -3.79 5.74
C PRO A 78 -6.81 -2.54 6.16
N LEU A 79 -8.15 -2.59 6.15
CA LEU A 79 -8.97 -1.47 6.62
C LEU A 79 -8.75 -1.20 8.11
N MET A 80 -8.77 -2.26 8.93
CA MET A 80 -8.52 -2.15 10.36
C MET A 80 -7.09 -1.67 10.64
N ALA A 81 -6.09 -2.22 9.95
CA ALA A 81 -4.70 -1.77 10.06
C ALA A 81 -4.55 -0.27 9.73
N PHE A 82 -5.25 0.20 8.69
CA PHE A 82 -5.26 1.61 8.32
C PHE A 82 -5.88 2.50 9.41
N ILE A 83 -7.05 2.12 9.93
CA ILE A 83 -7.73 2.88 11.00
C ILE A 83 -6.84 2.96 12.24
N THR A 84 -6.22 1.85 12.64
CA THR A 84 -5.28 1.81 13.77
C THR A 84 -4.08 2.72 13.54
N LEU A 85 -3.48 2.70 12.34
CA LEU A 85 -2.35 3.55 11.99
C LEU A 85 -2.70 5.04 12.09
N ILE A 86 -3.83 5.46 11.52
CA ILE A 86 -4.30 6.86 11.59
C ILE A 86 -4.66 7.26 13.02
N SER A 87 -5.20 6.34 13.81
CA SER A 87 -5.54 6.58 15.21
C SER A 87 -4.29 6.77 16.08
N ALA A 88 -3.21 6.07 15.76
CA ALA A 88 -1.92 6.17 16.44
C ALA A 88 -1.09 7.41 16.06
N LEU A 89 -1.52 8.20 15.07
CA LEU A 89 -0.84 9.44 14.71
C LEU A 89 -0.97 10.51 15.81
N PRO A 90 0.10 11.29 16.07
CA PRO A 90 0.04 12.51 16.86
C PRO A 90 -1.11 13.43 16.42
N THR A 91 -1.66 14.17 17.38
CA THR A 91 -2.73 15.16 17.12
C THR A 91 -2.20 16.37 16.36
N GLU A 92 -0.96 16.77 16.62
CA GLU A 92 -0.30 17.85 15.87
C GLU A 92 -0.06 17.45 14.42
N HIS A 93 -0.45 18.35 13.50
CA HIS A 93 -0.41 18.16 12.06
C HIS A 93 -0.88 16.78 11.57
N LYS A 94 -1.89 16.20 12.25
CA LYS A 94 -2.37 14.84 11.99
C LYS A 94 -2.68 14.55 10.52
N ILE A 95 -3.24 15.53 9.81
CA ILE A 95 -3.54 15.42 8.37
C ILE A 95 -2.25 15.27 7.55
N ILE A 96 -1.19 16.01 7.89
CA ILE A 96 0.11 15.95 7.22
C ILE A 96 0.76 14.59 7.44
N LEU A 97 0.72 14.09 8.68
CA LEU A 97 1.22 12.77 9.02
C LEU A 97 0.40 11.65 8.36
N ALA A 98 -0.92 11.82 8.25
CA ALA A 98 -1.80 10.88 7.56
C ALA A 98 -1.48 10.81 6.06
N MET A 99 -1.23 11.95 5.40
CA MET A 99 -0.80 11.99 4.00
C MET A 99 0.52 11.25 3.79
N GLN A 100 1.50 11.43 4.69
CA GLN A 100 2.75 10.68 4.63
C GLN A 100 2.52 9.18 4.85
N ALA A 101 1.73 8.79 5.84
CA ALA A 101 1.42 7.38 6.10
C ALA A 101 0.75 6.71 4.88
N ILE A 102 -0.25 7.36 4.29
CA ILE A 102 -0.88 6.90 3.04
C ILE A 102 0.15 6.80 1.92
N GLY A 103 1.01 7.81 1.76
CA GLY A 103 2.07 7.81 0.77
C GLY A 103 3.02 6.63 0.95
N PHE A 104 3.50 6.36 2.16
CA PHE A 104 4.38 5.22 2.45
C PHE A 104 3.69 3.87 2.27
N VAL A 105 2.40 3.74 2.60
CA VAL A 105 1.61 2.55 2.24
C VAL A 105 1.56 2.36 0.72
N ALA A 106 1.35 3.44 -0.04
CA ALA A 106 1.35 3.38 -1.50
C ALA A 106 2.73 2.98 -2.05
N ILE A 107 3.83 3.56 -1.54
CA ILE A 107 5.20 3.19 -1.92
C ILE A 107 5.48 1.70 -1.63
N GLY A 108 5.10 1.20 -0.45
CA GLY A 108 5.26 -0.22 -0.11
C GLY A 108 4.55 -1.15 -1.10
N LEU A 109 3.35 -0.75 -1.54
CA LEU A 109 2.62 -1.46 -2.60
C LEU A 109 3.33 -1.36 -3.96
N PHE A 110 3.79 -0.18 -4.34
CA PHE A 110 4.45 0.07 -5.63
C PHE A 110 5.75 -0.71 -5.76
N ILE A 111 6.56 -0.78 -4.70
CA ILE A 111 7.83 -1.52 -4.72
C ILE A 111 7.61 -2.96 -5.16
N LEU A 112 6.64 -3.68 -4.58
CA LEU A 112 6.42 -5.09 -4.94
C LEU A 112 5.65 -5.28 -6.25
N SER A 113 4.77 -4.33 -6.62
CA SER A 113 3.85 -4.48 -7.75
C SER A 113 4.37 -3.91 -9.08
N THR A 114 5.48 -3.18 -9.08
CA THR A 114 6.06 -2.57 -10.29
C THR A 114 7.14 -3.44 -10.92
N PHE A 115 7.72 -4.39 -10.19
CA PHE A 115 8.63 -5.37 -10.79
C PHE A 115 7.80 -6.43 -11.53
N PRO A 116 7.89 -6.52 -12.87
CA PRO A 116 7.42 -7.71 -13.55
C PRO A 116 8.20 -8.89 -12.95
N LYS A 117 7.52 -10.02 -12.76
CA LYS A 117 8.13 -11.31 -12.39
C LYS A 117 9.43 -11.41 -13.19
N ARG A 118 10.58 -11.14 -12.56
CA ARG A 118 11.88 -11.42 -13.17
C ARG A 118 11.80 -12.92 -13.37
N ARG A 119 11.58 -13.33 -14.61
CA ARG A 119 11.84 -14.69 -15.03
C ARG A 119 13.33 -14.82 -14.75
N TRP A 120 13.65 -15.46 -13.64
CA TRP A 120 14.99 -15.98 -13.40
C TRP A 120 15.05 -17.13 -14.39
N ASP A 121 15.44 -16.79 -15.63
CA ASP A 121 15.76 -17.75 -16.67
C ASP A 121 17.01 -18.52 -16.22
#